data_AF-B9T4U0-F1
#
_entry.id   AF-B9T4U0-F1
#
_cell.length_a   1.000
_cell.length_b   1.000
_cell.length_c   1.000
_cell.angle_alpha   90.00
_cell.angle_beta   90.00
_cell.angle_gamma   90.00
#
_symmetry.space_group_name_H-M   'P 1'
#
loop_
_entity.id
_entity.type
_entity.pdbx_description
1 polymer ?
#
loop_
_entity_poly.entity_id
_entity_poly.type
_entity_poly.pdbx_seq_one_letter_code
_entity_poly.pdbx_strand_id
1 'polypeptide(L)'
;MRGCMQGLEASLRRRKTGESVFNEVDTYMVTRKKLKKVIYRYLRNLKKQEKNSRTTASANNSDVVDMLKGVEEISAVLFESILAFISLPKEKSKFSIVPSFFQSKHVSSKEEVEANEIEKIDADLLVLKSSEDINQVQNALKGVKAMELSLQEAEEELECVYRRLVKIRVSLLNILDH
;
A
#
# COMPACT_ATOMS: atom_id res chain seq x y z
N MET A 1 2.63 9.34 -5.73
CA MET A 1 3.57 9.19 -4.59
C MET A 1 5.01 9.17 -5.11
N ARG A 2 5.36 8.28 -6.04
CA ARG A 2 6.68 8.20 -6.70
C ARG A 2 7.31 9.55 -7.08
N GLY A 3 6.63 10.37 -7.89
CA GLY A 3 7.22 11.64 -8.36
C GLY A 3 7.58 12.63 -7.24
N CYS A 4 6.77 12.76 -6.18
CA CYS A 4 7.12 13.62 -5.05
C CYS A 4 8.25 13.02 -4.20
N MET A 5 8.34 11.69 -4.13
CA MET A 5 9.40 10.98 -3.41
C MET A 5 10.76 11.14 -4.11
N GLN A 6 10.80 11.03 -5.44
CA GLN A 6 11.99 11.29 -6.25
C GLN A 6 12.43 12.76 -6.17
N GLY A 7 11.48 13.70 -6.18
CA GLY A 7 11.76 15.12 -5.94
C GLY A 7 12.38 15.35 -4.56
N LEU A 8 11.80 14.76 -3.52
CA LEU A 8 12.33 14.81 -2.15
C LEU A 8 13.73 14.21 -2.07
N GLU A 9 13.95 13.01 -2.62
CA GLU A 9 15.25 12.36 -2.65
C GLU A 9 16.31 13.23 -3.33
N ALA A 10 15.98 13.80 -4.49
CA ALA A 10 16.87 14.66 -5.24
C ALA A 10 17.21 15.94 -4.48
N SER A 11 16.26 16.56 -3.79
CA SER A 11 16.52 17.72 -2.94
C SER A 11 17.36 17.37 -1.71
N LEU A 12 17.13 16.22 -1.08
CA LEU A 12 17.97 15.72 0.01
C LEU A 12 19.42 15.46 -0.43
N ARG A 13 19.63 14.92 -1.64
CA ARG A 13 20.97 14.69 -2.20
C ARG A 13 21.71 15.99 -2.54
N ARG A 14 20.99 17.02 -2.99
CA ARG A 14 21.58 18.30 -3.41
C ARG A 14 21.77 19.28 -2.26
N ARG A 15 21.11 19.07 -1.12
CA ARG A 15 21.09 19.98 0.01
C ARG A 15 22.50 20.40 0.43
N LYS A 16 22.78 21.70 0.36
CA LYS A 16 23.97 22.32 0.95
C LYS A 16 23.66 22.84 2.37
N THR A 17 24.69 23.05 3.17
CA THR A 17 24.56 23.73 4.48
C THR A 17 23.84 25.07 4.29
N GLY A 18 22.71 25.27 4.98
CA GLY A 18 21.84 26.46 4.85
C GLY A 18 20.71 26.39 3.81
N GLU A 19 20.62 25.35 2.96
CA GLU A 19 19.48 25.15 2.05
C GLU A 19 18.31 24.42 2.75
N SER A 20 17.10 24.95 2.59
CA SER A 20 15.88 24.39 3.16
C SER A 20 15.21 23.38 2.22
N VAL A 21 14.88 22.18 2.72
CA VAL A 21 14.10 21.14 1.99
C VAL A 21 12.60 21.20 2.37
N PHE A 22 12.16 22.36 2.87
CA PHE A 22 10.85 22.51 3.50
C PHE A 22 9.71 22.22 2.52
N ASN A 23 9.82 22.75 1.30
CA ASN A 23 8.79 22.64 0.27
C ASN A 23 8.60 21.20 -0.22
N GLU A 24 9.69 20.46 -0.40
CA GLU A 24 9.66 19.06 -0.85
C GLU A 24 9.12 18.15 0.25
N VAL A 25 9.53 18.35 1.50
CA VAL A 25 8.97 17.62 2.64
C VAL A 25 7.47 17.89 2.73
N ASP A 26 7.01 19.13 2.62
CA ASP A 26 5.57 19.42 2.65
C ASP A 26 4.80 18.82 1.47
N THR A 27 5.37 18.88 0.27
CA THR A 27 4.79 18.26 -0.92
C THR A 27 4.64 16.75 -0.72
N TYR A 28 5.66 16.09 -0.17
CA TYR A 28 5.60 14.68 0.23
C TYR A 28 4.51 14.44 1.27
N MET A 29 4.46 15.21 2.35
CA MET A 29 3.50 15.03 3.45
C MET A 29 2.05 15.19 2.97
N VAL A 30 1.77 16.19 2.13
CA VAL A 30 0.46 16.40 1.52
C VAL A 30 0.10 15.23 0.61
N THR A 31 1.03 14.77 -0.22
CA THR A 31 0.81 13.63 -1.13
C THR A 31 0.55 12.34 -0.37
N ARG A 32 1.33 12.05 0.68
CA ARG A 32 1.13 10.90 1.58
C ARG A 32 -0.25 10.94 2.24
N LYS A 33 -0.64 12.09 2.79
CA LYS A 33 -1.97 12.29 3.39
C LYS A 33 -3.09 12.07 2.36
N LYS A 34 -2.94 12.57 1.14
CA LYS A 34 -3.91 12.35 0.05
C LYS A 34 -4.01 10.87 -0.32
N LEU A 35 -2.87 10.19 -0.48
CA LEU A 35 -2.83 8.75 -0.77
C LEU A 35 -3.54 7.95 0.32
N LYS A 36 -3.21 8.18 1.59
CA LYS A 36 -3.86 7.52 2.73
C LYS A 36 -5.39 7.71 2.74
N LYS A 37 -5.87 8.93 2.44
CA LYS A 37 -7.32 9.21 2.29
C LYS A 37 -7.95 8.42 1.15
N VAL A 38 -7.29 8.36 0.00
CA VAL A 38 -7.77 7.60 -1.16
C VAL A 38 -7.86 6.12 -0.83
N ILE A 39 -6.84 5.56 -0.18
CA ILE A 39 -6.84 4.15 0.21
C ILE A 39 -7.97 3.85 1.20
N TYR A 40 -8.15 4.65 2.26
CA TYR A 40 -9.26 4.44 3.19
C TYR A 40 -10.63 4.52 2.53
N ARG A 41 -10.79 5.40 1.54
CA ARG A 41 -12.03 5.47 0.75
C ARG A 41 -12.27 4.18 -0.02
N TYR A 42 -11.25 3.61 -0.66
CA TYR A 42 -11.37 2.33 -1.35
C TYR A 42 -11.69 1.17 -0.38
N LEU A 43 -10.96 1.07 0.73
CA LEU A 43 -11.22 0.07 1.77
C LEU A 43 -12.65 0.14 2.30
N ARG A 44 -13.18 1.35 2.51
CA ARG A 44 -14.58 1.55 2.92
C ARG A 44 -15.58 1.09 1.87
N ASN A 45 -15.28 1.34 0.60
CA ASN A 45 -16.15 0.94 -0.52
C ASN A 45 -16.17 -0.58 -0.70
N LEU A 46 -15.01 -1.24 -0.63
CA LEU A 46 -14.88 -2.70 -0.69
C LEU A 46 -15.71 -3.37 0.41
N LYS A 47 -15.60 -2.88 1.67
CA LYS A 47 -16.42 -3.36 2.80
C LYS A 47 -17.92 -3.16 2.62
N LYS A 48 -18.33 -2.11 1.90
CA LYS A 48 -19.74 -1.87 1.61
C LYS A 48 -20.25 -2.85 0.54
N GLN A 49 -19.44 -3.11 -0.48
CA GLN A 49 -19.77 -4.04 -1.56
C GLN A 49 -19.92 -5.48 -1.03
N GLU A 50 -19.01 -5.92 -0.16
CA GLU A 50 -19.07 -7.24 0.50
C GLU A 50 -20.37 -7.47 1.31
N LYS A 51 -20.89 -6.43 1.96
CA LYS A 51 -22.17 -6.52 2.70
C LYS A 51 -23.37 -6.63 1.76
N ASN A 52 -23.30 -6.01 0.59
CA ASN A 52 -24.38 -6.01 -0.38
C ASN A 52 -24.42 -7.33 -1.18
N SER A 53 -23.27 -7.93 -1.50
CA SER A 53 -23.21 -9.20 -2.24
C SER A 53 -23.83 -10.37 -1.47
N ARG A 54 -23.71 -10.41 -0.14
CA ARG A 54 -24.36 -11.45 0.70
C ARG A 54 -25.89 -11.43 0.65
N THR A 55 -26.50 -10.33 0.20
CA THR A 55 -27.97 -10.18 0.16
C THR A 55 -28.61 -10.61 -1.16
N THR A 56 -27.82 -10.90 -2.20
CA THR A 56 -28.32 -11.18 -3.57
C THR A 56 -28.09 -12.61 -4.05
N ALA A 57 -27.92 -13.57 -3.13
CA ALA A 57 -27.78 -14.99 -3.48
C ALA A 57 -29.09 -15.54 -4.09
N SER A 58 -29.23 -15.37 -5.41
CA SER A 58 -30.29 -15.97 -6.22
C SER A 58 -29.92 -17.42 -6.55
N ALA A 59 -30.87 -18.34 -6.38
CA ALA A 59 -30.69 -19.79 -6.42
C ALA A 59 -30.52 -20.41 -7.83
N ASN A 60 -30.41 -19.59 -8.89
CA ASN A 60 -30.51 -20.05 -10.29
C ASN A 60 -29.30 -19.70 -11.17
N ASN A 61 -28.10 -19.53 -10.61
CA ASN A 61 -26.92 -19.17 -11.42
C ASN A 61 -26.20 -20.42 -11.94
N SER A 62 -25.61 -20.35 -13.14
CA SER A 62 -24.72 -21.41 -13.62
C SER A 62 -23.42 -21.44 -12.83
N ASP A 63 -22.76 -22.60 -12.77
CA ASP A 63 -21.49 -22.80 -12.06
C ASP A 63 -20.44 -21.71 -12.39
N VAL A 64 -20.40 -21.23 -13.63
CA VAL A 64 -19.44 -20.21 -14.08
C VAL A 64 -19.75 -18.82 -13.51
N VAL A 65 -21.03 -18.49 -13.32
CA VAL A 65 -21.43 -17.22 -12.65
C VAL A 65 -21.01 -17.24 -11.19
N ASP A 66 -21.12 -18.38 -10.52
CA ASP A 66 -20.68 -18.51 -9.13
C ASP A 66 -19.14 -18.54 -9.02
N MET A 67 -18.43 -19.11 -10.01
CA MET A 67 -16.97 -18.95 -10.13
C MET A 67 -16.55 -17.49 -10.31
N LEU A 68 -17.26 -16.72 -11.14
CA LEU A 68 -17.00 -15.29 -11.33
C LEU A 68 -17.19 -14.48 -10.05
N LYS A 69 -18.23 -14.78 -9.26
CA LYS A 69 -18.42 -14.18 -7.92
C LYS A 69 -17.29 -14.56 -6.97
N GLY A 70 -16.88 -15.83 -6.96
CA GLY A 70 -15.75 -16.28 -6.15
C GLY A 70 -14.45 -15.53 -6.50
N VAL A 71 -14.18 -15.32 -7.79
CA VAL A 71 -13.04 -14.52 -8.26
C VAL A 71 -13.17 -13.06 -7.81
N GLU A 72 -14.37 -12.46 -7.88
CA GLU A 72 -14.63 -11.11 -7.39
C GLU A 72 -14.34 -10.97 -5.89
N GLU A 73 -14.83 -11.90 -5.07
CA GLU A 73 -14.62 -11.90 -3.62
C GLU A 73 -13.14 -12.07 -3.24
N ILE A 74 -12.45 -13.04 -3.85
CA ILE A 74 -11.02 -13.26 -3.62
C ILE A 74 -10.21 -12.03 -4.04
N SER A 75 -10.56 -11.42 -5.18
CA SER A 75 -9.92 -10.18 -5.65
C SER A 75 -10.11 -9.05 -4.65
N ALA A 76 -11.33 -8.86 -4.13
CA ALA A 76 -11.64 -7.81 -3.16
C ALA A 76 -10.83 -7.95 -1.87
N VAL A 77 -10.73 -9.17 -1.32
CA VAL A 77 -9.93 -9.47 -0.12
C VAL A 77 -8.45 -9.21 -0.37
N LEU A 78 -7.94 -9.62 -1.53
CA LEU A 78 -6.54 -9.40 -1.90
C LEU A 78 -6.21 -7.91 -2.02
N PHE A 79 -7.04 -7.13 -2.70
CA PHE A 79 -6.86 -5.67 -2.79
C PHE A 79 -7.00 -4.99 -1.43
N GLU A 80 -7.93 -5.42 -0.58
CA GLU A 80 -8.03 -4.90 0.79
C GLU A 80 -6.74 -5.15 1.57
N SER A 81 -6.18 -6.36 1.52
CA SER A 81 -4.93 -6.72 2.20
C SER A 81 -3.76 -5.85 1.74
N ILE A 82 -3.57 -5.68 0.43
CA ILE A 82 -2.49 -4.86 -0.15
C ILE A 82 -2.66 -3.39 0.24
N LEU A 83 -3.88 -2.85 0.12
CA LEU A 83 -4.18 -1.47 0.49
C LEU A 83 -4.01 -1.20 1.98
N ALA A 84 -4.39 -2.16 2.83
CA ALA A 84 -4.16 -2.10 4.26
C ALA A 84 -2.66 -2.10 4.58
N PHE A 85 -1.88 -2.98 3.96
CA PHE A 85 -0.42 -3.03 4.11
C PHE A 85 0.25 -1.68 3.79
N ILE A 86 -0.15 -1.02 2.69
CA ILE A 86 0.38 0.30 2.29
C ILE A 86 -0.07 1.41 3.26
N SER A 87 -1.18 1.23 3.98
CA SER A 87 -1.80 2.28 4.82
C SER A 87 -1.53 2.17 6.31
N LEU A 88 -1.27 0.97 6.83
CA LEU A 88 -1.24 0.69 8.26
C LEU A 88 0.18 0.72 8.84
N PRO A 89 0.31 1.24 10.07
CA PRO A 89 1.37 0.82 10.98
C PRO A 89 1.25 -0.68 11.25
N LYS A 90 2.39 -1.38 11.39
CA LYS A 90 2.48 -2.83 11.67
C LYS A 90 1.63 -3.26 12.88
N GLU A 91 1.22 -2.33 13.74
CA GLU A 91 0.59 -2.61 15.04
C GLU A 91 -0.93 -2.73 15.08
N LYS A 92 -1.67 -2.37 14.01
CA LYS A 92 -3.15 -2.38 14.06
C LYS A 92 -3.81 -3.18 12.95
N SER A 93 -3.09 -4.10 12.33
CA SER A 93 -3.73 -5.04 11.41
C SER A 93 -4.43 -6.15 12.21
N LYS A 94 -5.64 -5.85 12.71
CA LYS A 94 -6.61 -6.88 13.11
C LYS A 94 -7.26 -7.57 11.89
N PHE A 95 -6.72 -7.37 10.69
CA PHE A 95 -7.11 -8.09 9.47
C PHE A 95 -6.07 -9.16 9.14
N SER A 96 -5.89 -10.10 10.07
CA SER A 96 -5.14 -11.34 9.87
C SER A 96 -6.07 -12.40 9.26
N ILE A 97 -6.40 -12.23 7.99
CA ILE A 97 -6.93 -13.30 7.12
C ILE A 97 -6.38 -12.96 5.73
N VAL A 98 -5.07 -13.09 5.47
CA VAL A 98 -4.42 -14.34 5.03
C VAL A 98 -2.93 -14.30 5.43
N PRO A 99 -2.43 -15.22 6.27
CA PRO A 99 -1.00 -15.42 6.44
C PRO A 99 -0.56 -16.61 5.57
N SER A 100 -0.04 -16.39 4.35
CA SER A 100 0.78 -17.41 3.67
C SER A 100 1.48 -17.02 2.37
N PHE A 101 1.23 -15.87 1.73
CA PHE A 101 1.81 -15.67 0.39
C PHE A 101 3.18 -14.97 0.32
N PHE A 102 3.62 -14.26 1.37
CA PHE A 102 4.88 -13.50 1.33
C PHE A 102 5.78 -13.59 2.57
N GLN A 103 5.56 -14.54 3.49
CA GLN A 103 6.44 -14.69 4.66
C GLN A 103 7.46 -15.81 4.47
N SER A 104 8.58 -15.49 3.82
CA SER A 104 9.84 -16.14 4.16
C SER A 104 10.39 -15.48 5.44
N LYS A 105 10.21 -16.19 6.57
CA LYS A 105 10.88 -16.01 7.87
C LYS A 105 10.94 -14.59 8.46
N HIS A 106 10.17 -14.33 9.51
CA HIS A 106 10.75 -13.68 10.69
C HIS A 106 10.06 -14.12 11.99
N VAL A 107 10.90 -14.31 13.00
CA VAL A 107 10.63 -14.91 14.32
C VAL A 107 9.91 -13.93 15.23
N SER A 108 8.99 -14.47 16.03
CA SER A 108 8.26 -13.82 17.13
C SER A 108 9.19 -13.03 18.07
N SER A 109 8.87 -11.76 18.34
CA SER A 109 9.32 -11.06 19.55
C SER A 109 8.35 -9.95 19.96
N LYS A 110 8.31 -9.77 21.28
CA LYS A 110 7.45 -8.96 22.17
C LYS A 110 7.08 -7.54 21.76
N GLU A 111 5.91 -7.16 22.28
CA GLU A 111 5.35 -5.83 22.51
C GLU A 111 6.41 -4.74 22.82
N GLU A 112 6.70 -3.92 21.82
CA GLU A 112 7.00 -2.51 21.96
C GLU A 112 6.30 -1.83 20.78
N VAL A 113 5.70 -0.66 21.02
CA VAL A 113 4.95 0.10 20.01
C VAL A 113 5.92 0.55 18.90
N GLU A 114 6.24 -0.35 17.97
CA GLU A 114 7.27 -0.14 16.96
C GLU A 114 6.66 0.77 15.90
N ALA A 115 6.96 2.07 15.99
CA ALA A 115 6.56 3.06 15.02
C ALA A 115 6.83 2.52 13.61
N ASN A 116 5.82 2.60 12.74
CA ASN A 116 5.94 2.13 11.36
C ASN A 116 7.20 2.71 10.73
N GLU A 117 7.97 1.92 9.97
CA GLU A 117 9.17 2.40 9.27
C GLU A 117 8.89 3.68 8.48
N ILE A 118 7.70 3.79 7.89
CA ILE A 118 7.25 5.00 7.18
C ILE A 118 6.94 6.17 8.13
N GLU A 119 6.39 5.92 9.33
CA GLU A 119 6.16 6.98 10.32
C GLU A 119 7.46 7.49 10.94
N LYS A 120 8.45 6.62 11.08
CA LYS A 120 9.82 7.00 11.45
C LYS A 120 10.45 7.90 10.38
N ILE A 121 10.33 7.53 9.10
CA ILE A 121 10.78 8.38 7.98
C ILE A 121 10.07 9.74 8.02
N ASP A 122 8.77 9.78 8.26
CA ASP A 122 8.03 11.04 8.39
C ASP A 122 8.56 11.91 9.53
N ALA A 123 8.82 11.32 10.69
CA ALA A 123 9.36 12.02 11.84
C ALA A 123 10.76 12.57 11.55
N ASP A 124 11.65 11.75 10.96
CA ASP A 124 12.99 12.15 10.56
C ASP A 124 12.94 13.31 9.56
N LEU A 125 12.04 13.26 8.57
CA LEU A 125 11.85 14.33 7.59
C LEU A 125 11.33 15.63 8.21
N LEU A 126 10.48 15.54 9.25
CA LEU A 126 9.98 16.72 9.97
C LEU A 126 11.09 17.38 10.80
N VAL A 127 11.92 16.60 11.50
CA VAL A 127 13.09 17.12 12.23
C VAL A 127 14.08 17.77 11.27
N LEU A 128 14.24 17.18 10.08
CA LEU A 128 15.17 17.65 9.07
C LEU A 128 14.85 19.05 8.54
N LYS A 129 13.59 19.50 8.63
CA LYS A 129 13.18 20.85 8.24
C LYS A 129 13.91 21.96 9.00
N SER A 130 14.33 21.69 10.23
CA SER A 130 15.00 22.64 11.11
C SER A 130 16.44 22.25 11.45
N SER A 131 16.91 21.10 10.99
CA SER A 131 18.22 20.54 11.34
C SER A 131 19.20 20.63 10.16
N GLU A 132 20.44 21.03 10.45
CA GLU A 132 21.57 21.02 9.51
C GLU A 132 22.47 19.79 9.68
N ASP A 133 22.08 18.84 10.54
CA ASP A 133 22.86 17.63 10.81
C ASP A 133 22.92 16.72 9.58
N ILE A 134 24.13 16.58 9.03
CA ILE A 134 24.43 15.74 7.87
C ILE A 134 24.07 14.28 8.13
N ASN A 135 24.24 13.80 9.37
CA ASN A 135 23.89 12.41 9.72
C ASN A 135 22.38 12.19 9.63
N GLN A 136 21.57 13.17 10.06
CA GLN A 136 20.11 13.11 9.94
C GLN A 136 19.67 13.16 8.48
N VAL A 137 20.29 14.00 7.65
CA VAL A 137 20.05 14.01 6.19
C VAL A 137 20.31 12.63 5.60
N GLN A 138 21.43 12.00 5.95
CA GLN A 138 21.82 10.71 5.40
C GLN A 138 20.89 9.58 5.84
N ASN A 139 20.42 9.60 7.09
CA ASN A 139 19.44 8.63 7.60
C ASN A 139 18.08 8.79 6.92
N ALA A 140 17.57 10.03 6.81
CA ALA A 140 16.33 10.32 6.09
C ALA A 140 16.42 9.91 4.62
N LEU A 141 17.55 10.17 3.96
CA LEU A 141 17.78 9.77 2.57
C LEU A 141 17.78 8.24 2.40
N LYS A 142 18.42 7.49 3.31
CA LYS A 142 18.36 6.02 3.30
C LYS A 142 16.93 5.53 3.46
N GLY A 143 16.17 6.13 4.37
CA GLY A 143 14.75 5.80 4.59
C GLY A 143 13.88 6.07 3.35
N VAL A 144 14.02 7.25 2.73
CA VAL A 144 13.29 7.61 1.51
C VAL A 144 13.59 6.65 0.36
N LYS A 145 14.85 6.25 0.17
CA LYS A 145 15.22 5.26 -0.86
C LYS A 145 14.63 3.87 -0.59
N ALA A 146 14.69 3.41 0.66
CA ALA A 146 14.11 2.13 1.04
C ALA A 146 12.60 2.13 0.77
N MET A 147 11.91 3.22 1.15
CA MET A 147 10.49 3.40 0.87
C MET A 147 10.17 3.41 -0.64
N GLU A 148 11.00 4.04 -1.48
CA GLU A 148 10.81 4.05 -2.93
C GLU A 148 10.92 2.63 -3.52
N LEU A 149 11.91 1.86 -3.08
CA LEU A 149 12.08 0.46 -3.52
C LEU A 149 10.89 -0.41 -3.09
N SER A 150 10.46 -0.33 -1.83
CA SER A 150 9.30 -1.10 -1.38
C SER A 150 8.00 -0.69 -2.11
N LEU A 151 7.85 0.58 -2.47
CA LEU A 151 6.71 1.03 -3.27
C LEU A 151 6.79 0.51 -4.71
N GLN A 152 7.98 0.46 -5.31
CA GLN A 152 8.21 -0.14 -6.63
C GLN A 152 7.80 -1.61 -6.64
N GLU A 153 8.32 -2.39 -5.70
CA GLU A 153 8.03 -3.83 -5.58
C GLU A 153 6.51 -4.07 -5.42
N ALA A 154 5.86 -3.31 -4.54
CA ALA A 154 4.41 -3.39 -4.35
C ALA A 154 3.62 -3.02 -5.62
N GLU A 155 4.05 -2.02 -6.38
CA GLU A 155 3.40 -1.63 -7.64
C GLU A 155 3.53 -2.74 -8.70
N GLU A 156 4.70 -3.38 -8.82
CA GLU A 156 4.95 -4.48 -9.76
C GLU A 156 4.14 -5.74 -9.41
N GLU A 157 4.12 -6.12 -8.13
CA GLU A 157 3.34 -7.26 -7.65
C GLU A 157 1.84 -7.05 -7.86
N LEU A 158 1.34 -5.84 -7.57
CA LEU A 158 -0.06 -5.47 -7.77
C LEU A 158 -0.44 -5.54 -9.25
N GLU A 159 0.42 -5.07 -10.14
CA GLU A 159 0.20 -5.12 -11.58
C GLU A 159 0.18 -6.57 -12.10
N CYS A 160 1.06 -7.43 -11.56
CA CYS A 160 1.08 -8.86 -11.86
C CYS A 160 -0.24 -9.55 -11.45
N VAL A 161 -0.71 -9.29 -10.23
CA VAL A 161 -1.99 -9.78 -9.72
C VAL A 161 -3.15 -9.30 -10.60
N TYR A 162 -3.21 -8.00 -10.87
CA TYR A 162 -4.26 -7.41 -11.69
C TYR A 162 -4.35 -8.08 -13.08
N ARG A 163 -3.22 -8.25 -13.76
CA ARG A 163 -3.17 -8.94 -15.06
C ARG A 163 -3.69 -10.38 -14.98
N ARG A 164 -3.37 -11.12 -13.92
CA ARG A 164 -3.84 -12.51 -13.74
C ARG A 164 -5.35 -12.55 -13.50
N LEU A 165 -5.88 -11.65 -12.66
CA LEU A 165 -7.32 -11.55 -12.40
C LEU A 165 -8.12 -11.23 -13.66
N VAL A 166 -7.62 -10.30 -14.49
CA VAL A 166 -8.25 -9.99 -15.79
C VAL A 166 -8.28 -11.23 -16.69
N LYS A 167 -7.18 -11.97 -16.81
CA LYS A 167 -7.12 -13.20 -17.62
C LYS A 167 -8.12 -14.25 -17.14
N ILE A 168 -8.17 -14.51 -15.83
CA ILE A 168 -9.12 -15.47 -15.23
C ILE A 168 -10.56 -15.05 -15.55
N ARG A 169 -10.89 -13.77 -15.37
CA ARG A 169 -12.23 -13.25 -15.66
C ARG A 169 -12.60 -13.41 -17.14
N VAL A 170 -11.70 -13.08 -18.05
CA VAL A 170 -11.92 -13.26 -19.50
C VAL A 170 -12.12 -14.73 -19.85
N SER A 171 -11.30 -15.64 -19.30
CA SER A 171 -11.46 -17.08 -19.52
C SER A 171 -12.81 -17.60 -19.04
N LEU A 172 -13.27 -17.18 -17.87
CA LEU A 172 -14.60 -17.57 -17.35
C LEU A 172 -15.74 -16.99 -18.20
N LEU A 173 -15.64 -15.73 -18.62
CA LEU A 173 -16.66 -15.12 -19.49
C LEU A 173 -16.73 -15.82 -20.86
N ASN A 174 -15.58 -16.18 -21.44
CA ASN A 174 -15.54 -16.90 -22.71
C ASN A 174 -16.17 -18.31 -22.62
N ILE A 175 -16.21 -18.92 -21.43
CA ILE A 175 -16.90 -20.20 -21.22
C ILE A 175 -18.42 -19.99 -21.17
N LEU A 176 -18.91 -18.82 -20.72
CA LEU A 176 -20.34 -18.48 -20.72
C LEU A 176 -20.88 -18.13 -22.11
N ASP A 177 -20.03 -17.60 -22.98
CA ASP A 177 -20.40 -17.19 -24.34
C ASP A 177 -20.47 -18.38 -25.35
N HIS A 178 -20.09 -19.59 -24.92
CA HIS A 178 -20.11 -20.84 -25.72
C HIS A 178 -21.17 -21.83 -25.22
#